data_AF-A0A2W5P7N7-F1
#
_entry.id   AF-A0A2W5P7N7-F1
#
_cell.length_a   1.000
_cell.length_b   1.000
_cell.length_c   1.000
_cell.angle_alpha   90.00
_cell.angle_beta   90.00
_cell.angle_gamma   90.00
#
_symmetry.space_group_name_H-M   'P 1'
#
loop_
_entity.id
_entity.type
_entity.pdbx_description
1 polymer ?
#
loop_
_entity_poly.entity_id
_entity_poly.type
_entity_poly.pdbx_seq_one_letter_code
_entity_poly.pdbx_strand_id
1 'polypeptide(L)' 'MTTPTATPIALITGGSRGLGRNAALHLARAGVDIVLTYRSSAGEAQAVVQEI' A
#
# COMPACT_ATOMS: atom_id res chain seq x y z
N MET A 1 28.13 -8.92 9.58
CA MET A 1 26.72 -9.33 9.34
C MET A 1 25.82 -8.18 9.74
N THR A 2 25.26 -7.45 8.78
CA THR A 2 24.21 -6.45 9.04
C THR A 2 22.88 -7.18 9.12
N THR A 3 22.22 -7.15 10.27
CA THR A 3 20.86 -7.66 10.44
C THR A 3 19.91 -6.77 9.64
N PRO A 4 19.14 -7.31 8.68
CA PRO A 4 18.14 -6.49 7.98
C PRO A 4 17.16 -5.93 9.00
N THR A 5 17.02 -4.61 9.03
CA THR A 5 16.01 -3.94 9.84
C THR A 5 14.64 -4.32 9.28
N ALA A 6 13.75 -4.85 10.11
CA ALA A 6 12.44 -5.29 9.66
C ALA A 6 11.62 -4.07 9.17
N THR A 7 11.31 -4.04 7.88
CA THR A 7 10.40 -3.05 7.31
C THR A 7 8.98 -3.35 7.80
N PRO A 8 8.27 -2.36 8.39
CA PRO A 8 6.88 -2.57 8.76
C PRO A 8 6.00 -2.80 7.53
N ILE A 9 4.97 -3.64 7.69
CA ILE A 9 3.99 -3.92 6.63
C ILE A 9 2.63 -3.37 7.05
N ALA A 10 1.99 -2.57 6.18
CA ALA A 10 0.64 -2.08 6.38
C ALA A 10 -0.38 -2.88 5.56
N LEU A 11 -1.40 -3.42 6.22
CA LEU A 11 -2.59 -4.00 5.57
C LEU A 11 -3.70 -2.94 5.49
N ILE A 12 -4.01 -2.51 4.27
CA ILE A 12 -5.01 -1.47 3.99
C ILE A 12 -6.24 -2.11 3.35
N THR A 13 -7.38 -2.05 4.04
CA THR A 13 -8.66 -2.46 3.44
C THR A 13 -9.26 -1.30 2.64
N GLY A 14 -9.85 -1.59 1.48
CA GLY A 14 -10.41 -0.54 0.61
C GLY A 14 -9.35 0.41 0.04
N GLY A 15 -8.14 -0.08 -0.21
CA GLY A 15 -6.98 0.72 -0.63
C GLY A 15 -7.02 1.23 -2.07
N SER A 16 -8.03 0.85 -2.87
CA SER A 16 -8.10 1.22 -4.30
C SER A 16 -8.39 2.70 -4.54
N ARG A 17 -9.01 3.41 -3.59
CA ARG A 17 -9.49 4.78 -3.79
C ARG A 17 -9.62 5.58 -2.49
N GLY A 18 -9.95 6.86 -2.62
CA GLY A 18 -10.24 7.76 -1.50
C GLY A 18 -9.12 7.78 -0.45
N LEU A 19 -9.51 7.66 0.82
CA LEU A 19 -8.56 7.67 1.95
C LEU A 19 -7.60 6.48 1.93
N GLY A 20 -8.08 5.28 1.54
CA GLY A 20 -7.24 4.08 1.48
C GLY A 20 -6.09 4.22 0.49
N ARG A 21 -6.35 4.78 -0.69
CA ARG A 21 -5.31 5.10 -1.68
C ARG A 21 -4.31 6.12 -1.14
N ASN A 22 -4.78 7.23 -0.58
CA ASN A 22 -3.89 8.26 -0.04
C ASN A 22 -3.01 7.73 1.10
N ALA A 23 -3.56 6.89 1.97
CA ALA A 23 -2.79 6.24 3.04
C ALA A 23 -1.71 5.32 2.46
N ALA A 24 -2.04 4.49 1.45
CA ALA A 24 -1.09 3.59 0.80
C ALA A 24 0.09 4.36 0.19
N LEU A 25 -0.19 5.43 -0.57
CA LEU A 25 0.82 6.27 -1.21
C LEU A 25 1.68 7.04 -0.20
N HIS A 26 1.10 7.44 0.93
CA HIS A 26 1.85 8.15 1.98
C HIS A 26 2.79 7.19 2.71
N LEU A 27 2.31 6.01 3.10
CA LEU A 27 3.08 4.99 3.80
C LEU A 27 4.19 4.41 2.92
N ALA A 28 3.92 4.18 1.63
CA ALA A 28 4.93 3.77 0.66
C ALA A 28 6.11 4.75 0.60
N ARG A 29 5.83 6.06 0.53
CA ARG A 29 6.88 7.12 0.57
C ARG A 29 7.65 7.14 1.88
N ALA A 30 7.06 6.65 2.97
CA ALA A 30 7.71 6.49 4.27
C ALA A 30 8.52 5.18 4.39
N GLY A 31 8.58 4.38 3.33
CA GLY A 31 9.33 3.12 3.30
C GLY A 31 8.60 1.95 3.97
N VAL A 32 7.27 2.00 4.04
CA VAL A 32 6.44 0.90 4.57
C VAL A 32 5.99 0.02 3.41
N ASP A 33 6.12 -1.30 3.58
CA ASP A 33 5.59 -2.25 2.60
C ASP A 33 4.07 -2.34 2.71
N ILE A 34 3.38 -2.44 1.57
CA ILE A 34 1.92 -2.32 1.54
C ILE A 34 1.27 -3.58 0.99
N VAL A 35 0.25 -4.06 1.71
CA VAL A 35 -0.76 -4.98 1.19
C VAL A 35 -2.09 -4.24 1.19
N LEU A 36 -2.75 -4.15 0.03
CA LEU A 36 -4.07 -3.52 -0.07
C LEU A 36 -5.13 -4.49 -0.56
N THR A 37 -6.37 -4.29 -0.11
CA THR A 37 -7.54 -5.05 -0.59
C THR A 37 -8.56 -4.13 -1.24
N TYR A 38 -9.35 -4.71 -2.13
CA TYR A 38 -10.45 -4.06 -2.82
C TYR A 38 -11.65 -5.01 -2.89
N ARG A 39 -12.85 -4.46 -3.11
CA ARG A 39 -14.08 -5.26 -3.28
C ARG A 39 -14.39 -5.52 -4.76
N SER A 40 -14.55 -4.46 -5.54
CA SER A 40 -15.04 -4.54 -6.93
C SER A 40 -14.19 -3.76 -7.95
N SER A 41 -13.26 -2.92 -7.51
CA SER A 41 -12.46 -2.04 -8.38
C SER A 41 -11.02 -2.56 -8.55
N ALA A 42 -10.85 -3.69 -9.23
CA ALA A 42 -9.51 -4.28 -9.46
C ALA A 42 -8.57 -3.34 -10.25
N GLY A 43 -9.09 -2.65 -11.26
CA GLY A 43 -8.29 -1.70 -12.07
C GLY A 43 -7.79 -0.50 -11.26
N GLU A 44 -8.63 0.07 -10.39
CA GLU A 44 -8.22 1.14 -9.48
C GLU A 44 -7.17 0.62 -8.49
N ALA A 45 -7.34 -0.58 -7.93
CA ALA A 45 -6.35 -1.19 -7.04
C ALA A 45 -5.00 -1.39 -7.74
N GLN A 46 -5.01 -1.89 -8.97
CA GLN A 46 -3.79 -2.06 -9.77
C GLN A 46 -3.11 -0.71 -10.05
N ALA A 47 -3.88 0.33 -10.35
CA ALA A 47 -3.34 1.67 -10.56
C ALA A 47 -2.60 2.19 -9.32
N VAL A 48 -3.12 1.92 -8.11
CA VAL A 48 -2.41 2.26 -6.86
C VAL A 48 -1.12 1.47 -6.72
N VAL A 49 -1.12 0.18 -7.05
CA VAL A 49 0.09 -0.66 -7.01
C VAL A 49 1.16 -0.18 -8.01
N GLN A 50 0.78 0.41 -9.14
CA GLN A 50 1.75 0.98 -10.08
C GLN A 50 2.33 2.33 -9.64
N GLU A 51 1.71 2.99 -8.65
CA GLU A 51 2.14 4.30 -8.13
C GLU A 51 2.98 4.17 -6.84
N ILE A 52 3.02 2.98 -6.24
CA ILE A 52 3.84 2.61 -5.08
C ILE A 52 5.16 2.02 -5.57
#